data_AF-A0A6N7V076-F1
#
_entry.id   AF-A0A6N7V076-F1
#
_cell.length_a   1.000
_cell.length_b   1.000
_cell.length_c   1.000
_cell.angle_alpha   90.00
_cell.angle_beta   90.00
_cell.angle_gamma   90.00
#
_symmetry.space_group_name_H-M   'P 1'
#
loop_
_entity.id
_entity.type
_entity.pdbx_description
1 polymer ?
#
loop_
_entity_poly.entity_id
_entity_poly.type
_entity_poly.pdbx_seq_one_letter_code
_entity_poly.pdbx_strand_id
1 'polypeptide(L)'
;MNMTTLNTPLPEDLMKLKWNGQFKLMQEMIDLRLQKDIPAKLKERLELEKELISRLPEDFTYSKEDAIELLKSKIEDFKEEEFDELFKDNAFEWIFIEGKMYLKDNFFENLIKVRKVYKDRLIEKDGAASTLLDDVMHKMKEEKDVYCKIHVKTSLKVDPAFEKPGKTIRVWLPIPKEYAQVEDFKILNTSHEGLVNDNSVDQRCVYIEKPYEKGEEFSVEYEFINHMHYEELDPSIVTNEHPDTCLEEYAPHVVFTDYLKDVVKEIIGKETNPLLKAKLIYDYITSHVTYSYVRAYATLPCIPEYITTGLKGDCGLQALTFITLCRIAGIPATWQAGLYTTPETIGNHDWARFYVAPYGWLYADCSFGGGSYRAGNLERRDFYFGYLDPFRTPCSSKFQGDFVPAKNFLPNDPYDNQNGEMEYVDEAIPGKYIIKETKNIEIALMEDKNA
;
A
#
# COMPACT_ATOMS: atom_id res chain seq x y z
N MET A 1 9.81 -1.95 -17.80
CA MET A 1 8.66 -1.31 -18.47
C MET A 1 8.35 -0.01 -17.75
N ASN A 2 7.80 1.01 -18.43
CA ASN A 2 7.55 2.33 -17.82
C ASN A 2 6.07 2.47 -17.42
N MET A 3 5.79 2.72 -16.14
CA MET A 3 4.41 2.86 -15.62
C MET A 3 3.71 4.15 -16.07
N THR A 4 4.44 5.20 -16.42
CA THR A 4 3.85 6.46 -16.93
C THR A 4 3.05 6.25 -18.23
N THR A 5 3.28 5.14 -18.91
CA THR A 5 2.55 4.71 -20.10
C THR A 5 1.06 4.45 -19.83
N LEU A 6 0.64 4.19 -18.59
CA LEU A 6 -0.77 4.05 -18.22
C LEU A 6 -1.62 5.29 -18.57
N ASN A 7 -1.00 6.47 -18.69
CA ASN A 7 -1.66 7.69 -19.16
C ASN A 7 -2.15 7.60 -20.62
N THR A 8 -1.60 6.66 -21.40
CA THR A 8 -2.08 6.41 -22.75
C THR A 8 -3.36 5.57 -22.66
N PRO A 9 -4.48 6.03 -23.24
CA PRO A 9 -5.74 5.31 -23.15
C PRO A 9 -5.63 3.94 -23.83
N LEU A 10 -6.24 2.94 -23.23
CA LEU A 10 -6.41 1.64 -23.87
C LEU A 10 -7.51 1.75 -24.93
N PRO A 11 -7.33 1.20 -26.14
CA PRO A 11 -8.38 1.15 -27.14
C PRO A 11 -9.67 0.52 -26.61
N GLU A 12 -10.81 1.09 -26.97
CA GLU A 12 -12.13 0.73 -26.41
C GLU A 12 -12.47 -0.75 -26.53
N ASP A 13 -12.13 -1.37 -27.66
CA ASP A 13 -12.38 -2.80 -27.88
C ASP A 13 -11.53 -3.69 -26.96
N LEU A 14 -10.28 -3.31 -26.70
CA LEU A 14 -9.43 -4.00 -25.71
C LEU A 14 -9.92 -3.75 -24.28
N MET A 15 -10.44 -2.56 -23.96
CA MET A 15 -11.09 -2.31 -22.66
C MET A 15 -12.31 -3.22 -22.44
N LYS A 16 -13.14 -3.41 -23.47
CA LYS A 16 -14.29 -4.32 -23.41
C LYS A 16 -13.85 -5.76 -23.15
N LEU A 17 -12.80 -6.23 -23.82
CA LEU A 17 -12.26 -7.58 -23.59
C LEU A 17 -11.66 -7.74 -22.19
N LYS A 18 -10.90 -6.74 -21.73
CA LYS A 18 -10.33 -6.71 -20.38
C LYS A 18 -11.41 -6.89 -19.33
N TRP A 19 -12.46 -6.08 -19.40
CA TRP A 19 -13.51 -6.10 -18.40
C TRP A 19 -14.52 -7.23 -18.60
N ASN A 20 -14.57 -7.87 -19.77
CA ASN A 20 -15.30 -9.13 -19.95
C ASN A 20 -14.45 -10.38 -19.59
N GLY A 21 -13.19 -10.20 -19.22
CA GLY A 21 -12.29 -11.29 -18.83
C GLY A 21 -11.77 -12.16 -19.96
N GLN A 22 -11.80 -11.66 -21.21
CA GLN A 22 -11.36 -12.41 -22.40
C GLN A 22 -9.86 -12.19 -22.66
N PHE A 23 -9.04 -12.48 -21.67
CA PHE A 23 -7.62 -12.12 -21.66
C PHE A 23 -6.82 -12.79 -22.78
N LYS A 24 -7.16 -14.03 -23.15
CA LYS A 24 -6.51 -14.73 -24.26
C LYS A 24 -6.78 -14.06 -25.61
N LEU A 25 -8.04 -13.74 -25.90
CA LEU A 25 -8.40 -13.03 -27.13
C LEU A 25 -7.78 -11.63 -27.17
N MET A 26 -7.78 -10.95 -26.03
CA MET A 26 -7.14 -9.65 -25.88
C MET A 26 -5.64 -9.71 -26.19
N GLN A 27 -4.94 -10.73 -25.70
CA GLN A 27 -3.53 -10.99 -25.98
C GLN A 27 -3.28 -11.18 -27.49
N GLU A 28 -4.07 -12.02 -28.15
CA GLU A 28 -3.99 -12.25 -29.60
C GLU A 28 -4.21 -10.94 -30.40
N MET A 29 -5.20 -10.13 -29.99
CA MET A 29 -5.47 -8.84 -30.63
C MET A 29 -4.36 -7.81 -30.42
N ILE A 30 -3.73 -7.81 -29.24
CA ILE A 30 -2.56 -6.97 -28.98
C ILE A 30 -1.41 -7.39 -29.89
N ASP A 31 -1.09 -8.69 -29.98
CA ASP A 31 0.02 -9.18 -30.80
C ASP A 31 -0.15 -8.81 -32.29
N LEU A 32 -1.37 -8.90 -32.82
CA LEU A 32 -1.69 -8.43 -34.18
C LEU A 32 -1.53 -6.91 -34.36
N ARG A 33 -1.76 -6.11 -33.32
CA ARG A 33 -1.61 -4.64 -33.38
C ARG A 33 -0.17 -4.21 -33.30
N LEU A 34 0.65 -4.91 -32.51
CA LEU A 34 2.07 -4.64 -32.38
C LEU A 34 2.86 -4.87 -33.70
N GLN A 35 2.28 -5.61 -34.65
CA GLN A 35 2.80 -5.80 -36.01
C GLN A 35 2.46 -4.65 -36.98
N LYS A 36 1.55 -3.75 -36.60
CA LYS A 36 1.11 -2.64 -37.44
C LYS A 36 1.94 -1.39 -37.20
N ASP A 37 1.88 -0.46 -38.14
CA ASP A 37 2.39 0.90 -37.93
C ASP A 37 1.42 1.68 -37.03
N ILE A 38 1.73 1.70 -35.73
CA ILE A 38 0.96 2.38 -34.68
C ILE A 38 1.86 3.36 -33.92
N PRO A 39 1.30 4.40 -33.28
CA PRO A 39 2.09 5.34 -32.49
C PRO A 39 2.94 4.65 -31.43
N ALA A 40 4.18 5.10 -31.23
CA ALA A 40 5.13 4.49 -30.30
C ALA A 40 4.58 4.38 -28.86
N LYS A 41 3.88 5.41 -28.39
CA LYS A 41 3.24 5.40 -27.05
C LYS A 41 2.13 4.36 -26.94
N LEU A 42 1.37 4.13 -28.01
CA LEU A 42 0.40 3.04 -28.04
C LEU A 42 1.11 1.68 -28.01
N LYS A 43 2.23 1.53 -28.72
CA LYS A 43 3.02 0.30 -28.66
C LYS A 43 3.49 -0.01 -27.23
N GLU A 44 4.07 0.97 -26.54
CA GLU A 44 4.45 0.84 -25.12
C GLU A 44 3.24 0.46 -24.24
N ARG A 45 2.09 1.09 -24.48
CA ARG A 45 0.85 0.85 -23.73
C ARG A 45 0.31 -0.56 -23.91
N LEU A 46 0.40 -1.09 -25.12
CA LEU A 46 -0.03 -2.44 -25.44
C LEU A 46 0.92 -3.49 -24.85
N GLU A 47 2.24 -3.28 -24.90
CA GLU A 47 3.21 -4.18 -24.25
C GLU A 47 3.03 -4.21 -22.73
N LEU A 48 2.81 -3.05 -22.09
CA LEU A 48 2.48 -3.01 -20.67
C LEU A 48 1.16 -3.75 -20.39
N GLU A 49 0.13 -3.58 -21.22
CA GLU A 49 -1.15 -4.26 -20.99
C GLU A 49 -1.02 -5.78 -21.00
N LYS A 50 -0.17 -6.35 -21.87
CA LYS A 50 0.09 -7.80 -21.88
C LYS A 50 0.59 -8.30 -20.54
N GLU A 51 1.49 -7.55 -19.92
CA GLU A 51 2.01 -7.86 -18.58
C GLU A 51 0.94 -7.73 -17.50
N LEU A 52 0.06 -6.72 -17.60
CA LEU A 52 -0.99 -6.50 -16.62
C LEU A 52 -2.08 -7.58 -16.69
N ILE A 53 -2.52 -7.96 -17.89
CA ILE A 53 -3.60 -8.95 -18.06
C ILE A 53 -3.14 -10.38 -17.82
N SER A 54 -1.83 -10.65 -17.89
CA SER A 54 -1.30 -11.97 -17.53
C SER A 54 -1.31 -12.20 -16.01
N ARG A 55 -1.11 -11.14 -15.23
CA ARG A 55 -1.08 -11.17 -13.76
C ARG A 55 -2.47 -10.96 -13.14
N LEU A 56 -3.31 -10.13 -13.75
CA LEU A 56 -4.61 -9.72 -13.16
C LEU A 56 -5.49 -10.89 -12.67
N PRO A 57 -5.64 -12.02 -13.38
CA PRO A 57 -6.52 -13.11 -12.94
C PRO A 57 -6.01 -13.87 -11.72
N GLU A 58 -4.72 -13.74 -11.37
CA GLU A 58 -4.07 -14.58 -10.35
C GLU A 58 -4.65 -14.33 -8.95
N ASP A 59 -5.07 -13.11 -8.66
CA ASP A 59 -5.64 -12.72 -7.35
C ASP A 59 -7.14 -13.04 -7.23
N PHE A 60 -7.80 -13.54 -8.28
CA PHE A 60 -9.27 -13.70 -8.34
C PHE A 60 -9.67 -15.17 -8.45
N THR A 61 -9.81 -15.82 -7.30
CA THR A 61 -9.92 -17.28 -7.21
C THR A 61 -11.33 -17.78 -6.88
N TYR A 62 -12.19 -16.94 -6.30
CA TYR A 62 -13.53 -17.36 -5.88
C TYR A 62 -14.57 -17.03 -6.93
N SER A 63 -15.27 -18.05 -7.46
CA SER A 63 -16.50 -17.77 -8.22
C SER A 63 -17.57 -17.15 -7.32
N LYS A 64 -18.64 -16.58 -7.91
CA LYS A 64 -19.78 -16.10 -7.12
C LYS A 64 -20.35 -17.21 -6.24
N GLU A 65 -20.48 -18.41 -6.79
CA GLU A 65 -21.01 -19.58 -6.10
C GLU A 65 -20.11 -20.00 -4.93
N ASP A 66 -18.81 -20.13 -5.16
CA ASP A 66 -17.84 -20.50 -4.11
C ASP A 66 -17.79 -19.44 -3.00
N ALA A 67 -17.89 -18.15 -3.36
CA ALA A 67 -17.90 -17.06 -2.39
C ALA A 67 -19.14 -17.13 -1.48
N ILE A 68 -20.32 -17.41 -2.04
CA ILE A 68 -21.56 -17.57 -1.29
C ILE A 68 -21.48 -18.80 -0.36
N GLU A 69 -20.95 -19.91 -0.85
CA GLU A 69 -20.75 -21.12 -0.04
C GLU A 69 -19.79 -20.86 1.13
N LEU A 70 -18.67 -20.16 0.89
CA LEU A 70 -17.74 -19.77 1.94
C LEU A 70 -18.43 -18.91 3.00
N LEU A 71 -19.19 -17.89 2.60
CA LEU A 71 -19.91 -17.01 3.53
C LEU A 71 -20.93 -17.78 4.37
N LYS A 72 -21.73 -18.67 3.74
CA LYS A 72 -22.68 -19.55 4.46
C LYS A 72 -21.99 -20.50 5.44
N SER A 73 -20.77 -20.93 5.13
CA SER A 73 -20.01 -21.84 6.00
C SER A 73 -19.35 -21.16 7.20
N LYS A 74 -19.20 -19.83 7.18
CA LYS A 74 -18.46 -19.06 8.19
C LYS A 74 -19.30 -18.06 8.98
N ILE A 75 -20.44 -17.63 8.44
CA ILE A 75 -21.32 -16.61 9.03
C ILE A 75 -22.68 -17.24 9.37
N GLU A 76 -23.09 -17.13 10.63
CA GLU A 76 -24.38 -17.60 11.12
C GLU A 76 -25.55 -16.96 10.36
N ASP A 77 -26.50 -17.78 9.93
CA ASP A 77 -27.72 -17.39 9.21
C ASP A 77 -27.49 -16.54 7.94
N PHE A 78 -26.33 -16.66 7.27
CA PHE A 78 -26.05 -15.89 6.05
C PHE A 78 -26.99 -16.24 4.90
N LYS A 79 -27.61 -15.22 4.30
CA LYS A 79 -28.56 -15.38 3.18
C LYS A 79 -27.96 -14.88 1.87
N GLU A 80 -28.41 -15.44 0.74
CA GLU A 80 -27.93 -15.03 -0.58
C GLU A 80 -28.27 -13.58 -0.90
N GLU A 81 -29.39 -13.06 -0.39
CA GLU A 81 -29.78 -11.67 -0.57
C GLU A 81 -28.76 -10.70 0.07
N GLU A 82 -28.08 -11.12 1.15
CA GLU A 82 -27.02 -10.32 1.79
C GLU A 82 -25.81 -10.18 0.86
N PHE A 83 -25.50 -11.20 0.07
CA PHE A 83 -24.44 -11.10 -0.95
C PHE A 83 -24.79 -10.06 -2.02
N ASP A 84 -26.04 -10.05 -2.49
CA ASP A 84 -26.49 -9.09 -3.50
C ASP A 84 -26.50 -7.65 -2.96
N GLU A 85 -26.79 -7.46 -1.66
CA GLU A 85 -26.65 -6.16 -0.98
C GLU A 85 -25.19 -5.71 -0.90
N LEU A 86 -24.29 -6.59 -0.46
CA LEU A 86 -22.85 -6.33 -0.40
C LEU A 86 -22.28 -5.99 -1.77
N PHE A 87 -22.73 -6.68 -2.82
CA PHE A 87 -22.32 -6.42 -4.19
C PHE A 87 -22.77 -5.03 -4.66
N LYS A 88 -24.03 -4.63 -4.40
CA LYS A 88 -24.55 -3.31 -4.73
C LYS A 88 -23.86 -2.18 -3.94
N ASP A 89 -23.42 -2.47 -2.73
CA ASP A 89 -22.64 -1.57 -1.87
C ASP A 89 -21.13 -1.58 -2.19
N ASN A 90 -20.72 -2.19 -3.33
CA ASN A 90 -19.34 -2.24 -3.79
C ASN A 90 -18.36 -2.87 -2.77
N ALA A 91 -18.83 -3.77 -1.90
CA ALA A 91 -18.04 -4.32 -0.79
C ALA A 91 -16.91 -5.27 -1.21
N PHE A 92 -16.94 -5.77 -2.44
CA PHE A 92 -15.98 -6.75 -2.96
C PHE A 92 -15.15 -6.17 -4.10
N GLU A 93 -13.89 -6.59 -4.18
CA GLU A 93 -13.10 -6.47 -5.40
C GLU A 93 -13.38 -7.68 -6.28
N TRP A 94 -13.69 -7.45 -7.55
CA TRP A 94 -14.12 -8.51 -8.47
C TRP A 94 -13.76 -8.19 -9.93
N ILE A 95 -13.61 -9.23 -10.74
CA ILE A 95 -13.45 -9.13 -12.21
C ILE A 95 -14.31 -10.19 -12.91
N PHE A 96 -14.42 -10.07 -14.23
CA PHE A 96 -14.86 -11.20 -15.04
C PHE A 96 -13.65 -12.00 -15.52
N ILE A 97 -13.81 -13.33 -15.61
CA ILE A 97 -12.93 -14.26 -16.32
C ILE A 97 -13.82 -15.06 -17.25
N GLU A 98 -13.65 -14.90 -18.57
CA GLU A 98 -14.51 -15.49 -19.60
C GLU A 98 -16.02 -15.26 -19.33
N GLY A 99 -16.38 -14.02 -18.98
CA GLY A 99 -17.76 -13.61 -18.69
C GLY A 99 -18.34 -14.10 -17.35
N LYS A 100 -17.57 -14.83 -16.53
CA LYS A 100 -17.98 -15.27 -15.19
C LYS A 100 -17.34 -14.41 -14.12
N MET A 101 -18.10 -14.07 -13.07
CA MET A 101 -17.63 -13.22 -11.98
C MET A 101 -16.69 -14.01 -11.05
N TYR A 102 -15.56 -13.41 -10.74
CA TYR A 102 -14.62 -13.89 -9.73
C TYR A 102 -14.29 -12.79 -8.73
N LEU A 103 -14.28 -13.14 -7.45
CA LEU A 103 -13.92 -12.28 -6.33
C LEU A 103 -12.46 -12.51 -5.98
N LYS A 104 -11.84 -11.44 -5.45
CA LYS A 104 -10.46 -11.49 -4.98
C LYS A 104 -10.30 -12.54 -3.86
N ASP A 105 -9.15 -13.20 -3.82
CA ASP A 105 -8.77 -14.26 -2.88
C ASP A 105 -8.94 -13.91 -1.39
N ASN A 106 -8.85 -12.63 -1.03
CA ASN A 106 -8.97 -12.14 0.34
C ASN A 106 -10.28 -11.37 0.62
N PHE A 107 -11.33 -11.64 -0.18
CA PHE A 107 -12.62 -10.94 -0.04
C PHE A 107 -13.28 -11.18 1.32
N PHE A 108 -13.11 -12.39 1.89
CA PHE A 108 -13.71 -12.76 3.17
C PHE A 108 -13.04 -12.01 4.33
N GLU A 109 -11.71 -12.02 4.39
CA GLU A 109 -10.93 -11.29 5.38
C GLU A 109 -11.25 -9.79 5.31
N ASN A 110 -11.38 -9.24 4.10
CA ASN A 110 -11.79 -7.87 3.90
C ASN A 110 -13.17 -7.58 4.50
N LEU A 111 -14.15 -8.42 4.20
CA LEU A 111 -15.53 -8.28 4.68
C LEU A 111 -15.59 -8.27 6.21
N ILE A 112 -14.96 -9.25 6.84
CA ILE A 112 -14.93 -9.39 8.30
C ILE A 112 -14.19 -8.22 8.96
N LYS A 113 -13.11 -7.73 8.33
CA LYS A 113 -12.35 -6.57 8.83
C LYS A 113 -13.19 -5.29 8.87
N VAL A 114 -14.10 -5.09 7.91
CA VAL A 114 -14.76 -3.78 7.73
C VAL A 114 -16.25 -3.76 8.05
N ARG A 115 -16.92 -4.90 8.04
CA ARG A 115 -18.37 -4.99 8.28
C ARG A 115 -18.66 -5.72 9.59
N LYS A 116 -18.79 -4.92 10.66
CA LYS A 116 -19.06 -5.41 12.03
C LYS A 116 -20.24 -6.39 12.10
N VAL A 117 -21.30 -6.15 11.34
CA VAL A 117 -22.52 -6.99 11.37
C VAL A 117 -22.24 -8.44 10.97
N TYR A 118 -21.29 -8.68 10.06
CA TYR A 118 -20.89 -10.03 9.66
C TYR A 118 -19.84 -10.60 10.60
N LYS A 119 -18.92 -9.76 11.09
CA LYS A 119 -17.94 -10.16 12.12
C LYS A 119 -18.63 -10.67 13.40
N ASP A 120 -19.68 -10.00 13.86
CA ASP A 120 -20.43 -10.38 15.07
C ASP A 120 -21.14 -11.74 14.93
N ARG A 121 -21.42 -12.17 13.69
CA ARG A 121 -22.09 -13.43 13.32
C ARG A 121 -21.12 -14.54 12.90
N LEU A 122 -19.81 -14.36 13.09
CA LEU A 122 -18.86 -15.42 12.81
C LEU A 122 -19.09 -16.63 13.72
N ILE A 123 -19.13 -17.82 13.11
CA ILE A 123 -19.26 -19.10 13.81
C ILE A 123 -18.04 -19.33 14.71
N GLU A 124 -16.85 -19.01 14.21
CA GLU A 124 -15.59 -19.04 14.97
C GLU A 124 -15.21 -17.61 15.33
N LYS A 125 -15.22 -17.28 16.62
CA LYS A 125 -14.90 -15.93 17.09
C LYS A 125 -13.40 -15.77 17.29
N ASP A 126 -12.88 -14.66 16.78
CA ASP A 126 -11.53 -14.21 17.07
C ASP A 126 -11.36 -13.85 18.56
N GLY A 127 -10.10 -13.82 18.99
CA GLY A 127 -9.70 -13.37 20.32
C GLY A 127 -10.08 -11.92 20.63
N ALA A 128 -9.80 -11.50 21.86
CA ALA A 128 -10.06 -10.14 22.31
C ALA A 128 -9.37 -9.08 21.43
N ALA A 129 -10.02 -7.93 21.25
CA ALA A 129 -9.43 -6.80 20.55
C ALA A 129 -8.24 -6.25 21.35
N SER A 130 -7.11 -6.04 20.67
CA SER A 130 -5.93 -5.43 21.28
C SER A 130 -6.19 -3.96 21.66
N THR A 131 -5.70 -3.57 22.84
CA THR A 131 -5.70 -2.18 23.33
C THR A 131 -4.40 -1.44 23.01
N LEU A 132 -3.41 -2.13 22.41
CA LEU A 132 -2.05 -1.65 22.22
C LEU A 132 -1.97 -0.24 21.62
N LEU A 133 -2.78 0.03 20.59
CA LEU A 133 -2.79 1.32 19.90
C LEU A 133 -3.38 2.45 20.76
N ASP A 134 -4.40 2.15 21.55
CA ASP A 134 -5.01 3.14 22.44
C ASP A 134 -4.04 3.43 23.61
N ASP A 135 -3.42 2.39 24.17
CA ASP A 135 -2.43 2.51 25.24
C ASP A 135 -1.22 3.34 24.81
N VAL A 136 -0.66 3.07 23.60
CA VAL A 136 0.50 3.82 23.11
C VAL A 136 0.14 5.27 22.74
N MET A 137 -1.06 5.50 22.20
CA MET A 137 -1.56 6.85 21.93
C MET A 137 -1.63 7.66 23.24
N HIS A 138 -2.20 7.09 24.30
CA HIS A 138 -2.27 7.76 25.60
C HIS A 138 -0.88 8.03 26.18
N LYS A 139 0.04 7.05 26.09
CA LYS A 139 1.44 7.24 26.49
C LYS A 139 2.10 8.39 25.74
N MET A 140 1.95 8.48 24.42
CA MET A 140 2.48 9.61 23.62
C MET A 140 1.90 10.95 24.05
N LYS A 141 0.60 11.02 24.36
CA LYS A 141 -0.02 12.27 24.84
C LYS A 141 0.53 12.73 26.19
N GLU A 142 0.84 11.79 27.08
CA GLU A 142 1.39 12.03 28.42
C GLU A 142 2.89 12.37 28.37
N GLU A 143 3.69 11.53 27.74
CA GLU A 143 5.16 11.59 27.76
C GLU A 143 5.77 12.43 26.65
N LYS A 144 4.99 12.77 25.62
CA LYS A 144 5.37 13.51 24.40
C LYS A 144 6.29 12.73 23.47
N ASP A 145 7.42 12.24 23.98
CA ASP A 145 8.40 11.48 23.21
C ASP A 145 8.32 10.00 23.54
N VAL A 146 8.03 9.16 22.54
CA VAL A 146 7.97 7.70 22.70
C VAL A 146 8.91 7.03 21.71
N TYR A 147 9.66 6.06 22.22
CA TYR A 147 10.65 5.31 21.49
C TYR A 147 10.25 3.83 21.44
N CYS A 148 10.42 3.20 20.28
CA CYS A 148 10.24 1.78 20.09
C CYS A 148 11.48 1.17 19.44
N LYS A 149 12.10 0.21 20.11
CA LYS A 149 13.13 -0.62 19.49
C LYS A 149 12.46 -1.67 18.62
N ILE A 150 12.85 -1.73 17.35
CA ILE A 150 12.36 -2.69 16.37
C ILE A 150 13.54 -3.52 15.88
N HIS A 151 13.51 -4.82 16.14
CA HIS A 151 14.48 -5.81 15.70
C HIS A 151 13.73 -6.94 14.99
N VAL A 152 13.98 -7.05 13.68
CA VAL A 152 13.28 -7.99 12.82
C VAL A 152 14.24 -8.69 11.87
N LYS A 153 13.81 -9.86 11.38
CA LYS A 153 14.48 -10.57 10.29
C LYS A 153 13.49 -10.79 9.15
N THR A 154 13.78 -10.23 7.98
CA THR A 154 13.02 -10.44 6.75
C THR A 154 13.73 -11.46 5.87
N SER A 155 12.98 -12.38 5.28
CA SER A 155 13.49 -13.42 4.39
C SER A 155 12.62 -13.64 3.16
N LEU A 156 13.28 -14.11 2.10
CA LEU A 156 12.73 -14.44 0.80
C LEU A 156 13.20 -15.82 0.36
N LYS A 157 12.28 -16.61 -0.22
CA LYS A 157 12.56 -17.88 -0.89
C LYS A 157 11.83 -17.94 -2.22
N VAL A 158 12.42 -18.65 -3.18
CA VAL A 158 11.70 -19.06 -4.38
C VAL A 158 10.84 -20.28 -4.03
N ASP A 159 9.57 -20.26 -4.42
CA ASP A 159 8.70 -21.41 -4.28
C ASP A 159 9.28 -22.63 -5.02
N PRO A 160 9.25 -23.85 -4.43
CA PRO A 160 9.74 -25.07 -5.07
C PRO A 160 9.24 -25.31 -6.51
N ALA A 161 8.05 -24.83 -6.86
CA ALA A 161 7.47 -24.93 -8.18
C ALA A 161 8.15 -24.04 -9.25
N PHE A 162 8.99 -23.07 -8.84
CA PHE A 162 9.66 -22.11 -9.73
C PHE A 162 11.19 -22.05 -9.55
N GLU A 163 11.77 -23.02 -8.82
CA GLU A 163 13.23 -23.08 -8.61
C GLU A 163 14.02 -23.38 -9.88
N LYS A 164 15.11 -22.65 -10.10
CA LYS A 164 16.04 -22.85 -11.23
C LYS A 164 17.50 -22.86 -10.74
N PRO A 165 17.95 -23.94 -10.07
CA PRO A 165 19.31 -24.03 -9.56
C PRO A 165 20.37 -23.75 -10.65
N GLY A 166 21.39 -22.98 -10.30
CA GLY A 166 22.47 -22.56 -11.20
C GLY A 166 22.18 -21.32 -12.04
N LYS A 167 20.92 -20.88 -12.18
CA LYS A 167 20.62 -19.56 -12.76
C LYS A 167 21.05 -18.44 -11.81
N THR A 168 21.52 -17.33 -12.35
CA THR A 168 21.80 -16.14 -11.54
C THR A 168 20.50 -15.51 -11.07
N ILE A 169 20.32 -15.47 -9.75
CA ILE A 169 19.22 -14.80 -9.07
C ILE A 169 19.67 -13.44 -8.55
N ARG A 170 18.75 -12.47 -8.58
CA ARG A 170 18.89 -11.13 -8.05
C ARG A 170 17.80 -10.90 -7.01
N VAL A 171 18.16 -10.40 -5.84
CA VAL A 171 17.27 -10.27 -4.69
C VAL A 171 17.41 -8.89 -4.08
N TRP A 172 16.29 -8.23 -3.80
CA TRP A 172 16.23 -6.93 -3.13
C TRP A 172 15.45 -7.09 -1.83
N LEU A 173 16.16 -7.17 -0.70
CA LEU A 173 15.57 -7.23 0.64
C LEU A 173 15.42 -5.82 1.19
N PRO A 174 14.19 -5.34 1.46
CA PRO A 174 13.97 -3.97 1.91
C PRO A 174 14.54 -3.77 3.31
N ILE A 175 15.12 -2.60 3.53
CA ILE A 175 15.61 -2.17 4.83
C ILE A 175 15.10 -0.76 5.15
N PRO A 176 14.90 -0.43 6.44
CA PRO A 176 14.48 0.90 6.86
C PRO A 176 15.34 2.00 6.25
N LYS A 177 14.71 3.09 5.85
CA LYS A 177 15.40 4.36 5.59
C LYS A 177 15.58 5.09 6.92
N GLU A 178 16.80 5.53 7.18
CA GLU A 178 17.16 6.30 8.38
C GLU A 178 16.82 7.78 8.15
N TYR A 179 15.54 8.12 8.30
CA TYR A 179 15.04 9.49 8.17
C TYR A 179 13.74 9.66 8.96
N ALA A 180 13.41 10.91 9.27
CA ALA A 180 12.20 11.29 10.00
C ALA A 180 12.11 10.57 11.36
N GLN A 181 11.34 9.48 11.47
CA GLN A 181 11.13 8.74 12.71
C GLN A 181 12.16 7.64 13.00
N VAL A 182 13.07 7.32 12.07
CA VAL A 182 14.03 6.22 12.23
C VAL A 182 15.39 6.75 12.69
N GLU A 183 15.88 6.21 13.80
CA GLU A 183 17.16 6.52 14.44
C GLU A 183 17.97 5.22 14.68
N ASP A 184 19.30 5.35 14.76
CA ASP A 184 20.25 4.29 15.13
C ASP A 184 20.09 2.97 14.35
N PHE A 185 19.90 3.07 13.03
CA PHE A 185 19.70 1.89 12.19
C PHE A 185 20.97 1.04 12.05
N LYS A 186 20.85 -0.27 12.27
CA LYS A 186 21.95 -1.23 12.16
C LYS A 186 21.50 -2.49 11.44
N ILE A 187 22.34 -2.96 10.52
CA ILE A 187 22.25 -4.32 9.99
C ILE A 187 23.05 -5.22 10.91
N LEU A 188 22.40 -6.25 11.44
CA LEU A 188 23.00 -7.21 12.36
C LEU A 188 23.56 -8.41 11.61
N ASN A 189 22.84 -8.88 10.58
CA ASN A 189 23.26 -10.03 9.79
C ASN A 189 22.62 -10.02 8.39
N THR A 190 23.32 -10.56 7.40
CA THR A 190 22.79 -10.89 6.07
C THR A 190 23.09 -12.35 5.77
N SER A 191 22.18 -13.09 5.13
CA SER A 191 22.47 -14.51 4.81
C SER A 191 23.54 -14.67 3.72
N HIS A 192 23.79 -13.61 2.95
CA HIS A 192 24.79 -13.60 1.87
C HIS A 192 25.51 -12.24 1.83
N GLU A 193 26.70 -12.23 1.23
CA GLU A 193 27.35 -10.98 0.82
C GLU A 193 26.49 -10.27 -0.25
N GLY A 194 26.36 -8.95 -0.11
CA GLY A 194 25.51 -8.14 -0.96
C GLY A 194 25.84 -6.66 -0.86
N LEU A 195 25.22 -5.87 -1.73
CA LEU A 195 25.31 -4.41 -1.72
C LEU A 195 24.23 -3.83 -0.82
N VAL A 196 24.62 -3.17 0.26
CA VAL A 196 23.70 -2.36 1.06
C VAL A 196 23.52 -1.01 0.37
N ASN A 197 22.28 -0.65 0.03
CA ASN A 197 22.00 0.65 -0.58
C ASN A 197 22.21 1.81 0.39
N ASP A 198 22.72 2.93 -0.15
CA ASP A 198 22.78 4.19 0.55
C ASP A 198 21.37 4.69 0.92
N ASN A 199 21.26 5.46 2.00
CA ASN A 199 20.00 6.01 2.48
C ASN A 199 19.33 6.98 1.48
N SER A 200 20.09 7.55 0.55
CA SER A 200 19.58 8.46 -0.49
C SER A 200 18.71 7.77 -1.54
N VAL A 201 18.80 6.44 -1.69
CA VAL A 201 18.06 5.69 -2.71
C VAL A 201 16.57 5.63 -2.36
N ASP A 202 15.68 5.81 -3.35
CA ASP A 202 14.23 5.85 -3.14
C ASP A 202 13.69 4.57 -2.49
N GLN A 203 14.12 3.39 -2.97
CA GLN A 203 13.83 2.08 -2.41
C GLN A 203 15.10 1.44 -1.83
N ARG A 204 15.30 1.55 -0.51
CA ARG A 204 16.54 1.12 0.14
C ARG A 204 16.51 -0.38 0.43
N CYS A 205 17.47 -1.12 -0.11
CA CYS A 205 17.54 -2.57 0.04
C CYS A 205 18.96 -3.06 0.39
N VAL A 206 19.04 -4.30 0.84
CA VAL A 206 20.22 -5.15 0.64
C VAL A 206 20.01 -5.92 -0.66
N TYR A 207 20.89 -5.67 -1.63
CA TYR A 207 20.91 -6.33 -2.93
C TYR A 207 21.87 -7.52 -2.95
N ILE A 208 21.39 -8.69 -3.36
CA ILE A 208 22.18 -9.91 -3.49
C ILE A 208 22.07 -10.42 -4.93
N GLU A 209 23.19 -10.80 -5.54
CA GLU A 209 23.25 -11.42 -6.85
C GLU A 209 24.20 -12.62 -6.83
N LYS A 210 23.70 -13.82 -7.12
CA LYS A 210 24.51 -15.05 -7.12
C LYS A 210 23.87 -16.16 -7.97
N PRO A 211 24.60 -17.23 -8.30
CA PRO A 211 23.97 -18.48 -8.77
C PRO A 211 23.04 -19.05 -7.69
N TYR A 212 21.78 -19.35 -8.06
CA TYR A 212 20.76 -19.85 -7.14
C TYR A 212 21.03 -21.30 -6.73
N GLU A 213 20.90 -21.59 -5.44
CA GLU A 213 20.94 -22.94 -4.88
C GLU A 213 19.54 -23.41 -4.47
N LYS A 214 19.27 -24.70 -4.62
CA LYS A 214 17.94 -25.25 -4.33
C LYS A 214 17.61 -25.12 -2.83
N GLY A 215 16.43 -24.58 -2.51
CA GLY A 215 15.92 -24.38 -1.16
C GLY A 215 16.57 -23.21 -0.40
N GLU A 216 17.31 -22.35 -1.09
CA GLU A 216 18.06 -21.26 -0.50
C GLU A 216 17.17 -20.15 0.07
N GLU A 217 17.56 -19.60 1.22
CA GLU A 217 16.90 -18.48 1.89
C GLU A 217 17.77 -17.22 1.85
N PHE A 218 17.21 -16.15 1.30
CA PHE A 218 17.82 -14.81 1.33
C PHE A 218 17.23 -14.04 2.49
N SER A 219 18.05 -13.49 3.40
CA SER A 219 17.55 -12.75 4.55
C SER A 219 18.45 -11.62 4.99
N VAL A 220 17.85 -10.63 5.64
CA VAL A 220 18.50 -9.53 6.34
C VAL A 220 17.87 -9.40 7.72
N GLU A 221 18.71 -9.23 8.72
CA GLU A 221 18.33 -8.96 10.11
C GLU A 221 18.85 -7.59 10.50
N TYR A 222 17.97 -6.75 11.03
CA TYR A 222 18.29 -5.38 11.37
C TYR A 222 17.56 -4.94 12.64
N GLU A 223 18.12 -3.92 13.28
CA GLU A 223 17.50 -3.20 14.38
C GLU A 223 17.55 -1.68 14.14
N PHE A 224 16.60 -0.96 14.73
CA PHE A 224 16.58 0.50 14.79
C PHE A 224 15.66 0.97 15.92
N ILE A 225 15.71 2.27 16.20
CA ILE A 225 14.79 2.95 17.11
C ILE A 225 13.81 3.76 16.27
N ASN A 226 12.51 3.53 16.45
CA ASN A 226 11.47 4.40 15.96
C ASN A 226 11.11 5.42 17.05
N HIS A 227 11.21 6.70 16.73
CA HIS A 227 10.94 7.80 17.64
C HIS A 227 9.78 8.64 17.13
N MET A 228 8.75 8.79 17.96
CA MET A 228 7.57 9.62 17.68
C MET A 228 7.39 10.69 18.76
N HIS A 229 7.31 11.94 18.32
CA HIS A 229 6.98 13.10 19.14
C HIS A 229 5.50 13.47 19.00
N TYR A 230 4.85 13.81 20.11
CA TYR A 230 3.49 14.32 20.17
C TYR A 230 3.44 15.71 20.80
N GLU A 231 2.74 16.62 20.12
CA GLU A 231 2.30 17.89 20.68
C GLU A 231 0.84 18.19 20.30
N GLU A 232 0.22 19.23 20.88
CA GLU A 232 -1.12 19.63 20.44
C GLU A 232 -0.99 20.60 19.25
N LEU A 233 -1.70 20.31 18.17
CA LEU A 233 -1.66 21.16 16.97
C LEU A 233 -2.64 22.33 17.13
N ASP A 234 -2.11 23.54 17.23
CA ASP A 234 -2.85 24.79 17.33
C ASP A 234 -2.92 25.49 15.95
N PRO A 235 -4.11 25.57 15.32
CA PRO A 235 -4.28 26.28 14.07
C PRO A 235 -3.93 27.78 14.15
N SER A 236 -3.96 28.39 15.34
CA SER A 236 -3.78 29.84 15.50
C SER A 236 -2.36 30.33 15.21
N ILE A 237 -1.36 29.44 15.35
CA ILE A 237 0.05 29.75 15.08
C ILE A 237 0.50 29.33 13.68
N VAL A 238 -0.38 28.66 12.92
CA VAL A 238 -0.05 28.12 11.59
C VAL A 238 0.13 29.25 10.58
N THR A 239 1.19 29.15 9.79
CA THR A 239 1.45 30.05 8.67
C THR A 239 1.27 29.34 7.33
N ASN A 240 1.28 30.10 6.23
CA ASN A 240 1.29 29.56 4.87
C ASN A 240 2.72 29.22 4.38
N GLU A 241 3.73 29.33 5.24
CA GLU A 241 5.11 29.00 4.85
C GLU A 241 5.24 27.49 4.67
N HIS A 242 5.81 27.08 3.55
CA HIS A 242 6.06 25.69 3.24
C HIS A 242 7.22 25.57 2.24
N PRO A 243 7.87 24.40 2.13
CA PRO A 243 8.86 24.18 1.07
C PRO A 243 8.18 24.14 -0.31
N ASP A 244 8.90 24.55 -1.35
CA ASP A 244 8.42 24.50 -2.76
C ASP A 244 8.56 23.10 -3.39
N THR A 245 8.54 22.04 -2.58
CA THR A 245 8.71 20.64 -2.99
C THR A 245 7.51 19.81 -2.54
N CYS A 246 7.26 18.67 -3.20
CA CYS A 246 6.15 17.76 -2.87
C CYS A 246 4.77 18.40 -3.07
N LEU A 247 4.67 19.29 -4.07
CA LEU A 247 3.45 19.95 -4.54
C LEU A 247 3.07 19.50 -5.97
N GLU A 248 3.98 18.81 -6.63
CA GLU A 248 3.89 18.42 -8.03
C GLU A 248 2.99 17.21 -8.29
N GLU A 249 2.54 17.09 -9.54
CA GLU A 249 1.94 15.85 -10.04
C GLU A 249 3.01 14.75 -10.18
N TYR A 250 2.60 13.51 -9.95
CA TYR A 250 3.37 12.31 -10.23
C TYR A 250 2.50 11.32 -11.01
N ALA A 251 2.52 11.47 -12.34
CA ALA A 251 1.72 10.66 -13.24
C ALA A 251 2.22 9.19 -13.25
N PRO A 252 1.34 8.20 -13.40
CA PRO A 252 -0.07 8.33 -13.82
C PRO A 252 -1.08 8.45 -12.66
N HIS A 253 -0.64 8.38 -11.40
CA HIS A 253 -1.55 8.19 -10.27
C HIS A 253 -1.79 9.46 -9.44
N VAL A 254 -0.78 10.30 -9.20
CA VAL A 254 -0.94 11.58 -8.50
C VAL A 254 -1.11 12.65 -9.58
N VAL A 255 -2.33 12.86 -10.07
CA VAL A 255 -2.64 13.84 -11.12
C VAL A 255 -3.79 14.74 -10.71
N PHE A 256 -3.80 15.98 -11.17
CA PHE A 256 -4.72 17.04 -10.77
C PHE A 256 -5.82 17.22 -11.81
N THR A 257 -6.67 16.21 -11.94
CA THR A 257 -7.82 16.27 -12.85
C THR A 257 -8.84 17.30 -12.38
N ASP A 258 -9.67 17.81 -13.30
CA ASP A 258 -10.65 18.84 -12.96
C ASP A 258 -11.69 18.32 -11.95
N TYR A 259 -12.04 17.04 -12.03
CA TYR A 259 -12.88 16.37 -11.03
C TYR A 259 -12.24 16.42 -9.63
N LEU A 260 -10.96 16.09 -9.49
CA LEU A 260 -10.28 16.13 -8.19
C LEU A 260 -10.15 17.56 -7.65
N LYS A 261 -9.97 18.56 -8.51
CA LYS A 261 -9.98 19.98 -8.10
C LYS A 261 -11.35 20.40 -7.56
N ASP A 262 -12.44 19.96 -8.19
CA ASP A 262 -13.79 20.21 -7.72
C ASP A 262 -14.07 19.52 -6.37
N VAL A 263 -13.62 18.26 -6.20
CA VAL A 263 -13.69 17.54 -4.92
C VAL A 263 -12.95 18.29 -3.82
N VAL A 264 -11.71 18.74 -4.06
CA VAL A 264 -10.96 19.52 -3.07
C VAL A 264 -11.69 20.81 -2.69
N LYS A 265 -12.20 21.53 -3.69
CA LYS A 265 -12.95 22.78 -3.46
C LYS A 265 -14.20 22.55 -2.62
N GLU A 266 -14.91 21.45 -2.83
CA GLU A 266 -16.08 21.06 -2.01
C GLU A 266 -15.67 20.74 -0.57
N ILE A 267 -14.61 19.96 -0.38
CA ILE A 267 -14.11 19.55 0.94
C ILE A 267 -13.62 20.76 1.75
N ILE A 268 -12.77 21.61 1.18
CA ILE A 268 -12.12 22.70 1.94
C ILE A 268 -12.98 23.97 2.01
N GLY A 269 -13.93 24.15 1.08
CA GLY A 269 -14.79 25.32 1.01
C GLY A 269 -14.00 26.64 0.94
N LYS A 270 -14.04 27.42 2.03
CA LYS A 270 -13.34 28.71 2.16
C LYS A 270 -12.19 28.66 3.15
N GLU A 271 -11.84 27.48 3.67
CA GLU A 271 -10.75 27.34 4.62
C GLU A 271 -9.42 27.73 3.96
N THR A 272 -8.61 28.51 4.68
CA THR A 272 -7.32 29.02 4.21
C THR A 272 -6.16 28.47 5.02
N ASN A 273 -6.40 28.10 6.28
CA ASN A 273 -5.40 27.55 7.18
C ASN A 273 -4.92 26.16 6.66
N PRO A 274 -3.62 25.98 6.35
CA PRO A 274 -3.08 24.72 5.83
C PRO A 274 -3.39 23.49 6.70
N LEU A 275 -3.32 23.63 8.03
CA LEU A 275 -3.62 22.55 8.96
C LEU A 275 -5.10 22.15 8.88
N LEU A 276 -6.00 23.13 8.91
CA LEU A 276 -7.44 22.86 8.84
C LEU A 276 -7.87 22.32 7.47
N LYS A 277 -7.29 22.82 6.38
CA LYS A 277 -7.47 22.24 5.03
C LYS A 277 -7.07 20.76 5.02
N ALA A 278 -5.88 20.42 5.53
CA ALA A 278 -5.43 19.03 5.61
C ALA A 278 -6.37 18.18 6.49
N LYS A 279 -6.84 18.73 7.61
CA LYS A 279 -7.79 18.06 8.52
C LYS A 279 -9.11 17.75 7.84
N LEU A 280 -9.68 18.71 7.09
CA LEU A 280 -10.92 18.50 6.33
C LEU A 280 -10.77 17.38 5.28
N ILE A 281 -9.63 17.33 4.59
CA ILE A 281 -9.31 16.28 3.62
C ILE A 281 -9.16 14.91 4.32
N TYR A 282 -8.42 14.86 5.43
CA TYR A 282 -8.28 13.66 6.25
C TYR A 282 -9.64 13.16 6.76
N ASP A 283 -10.47 14.08 7.27
CA ASP A 283 -11.78 13.77 7.80
C ASP A 283 -12.72 13.25 6.73
N TYR A 284 -12.71 13.85 5.54
CA TYR A 284 -13.44 13.36 4.38
C TYR A 284 -13.05 11.91 4.06
N ILE A 285 -11.76 11.62 3.88
CA ILE A 285 -11.29 10.27 3.54
C ILE A 285 -11.67 9.27 4.65
N THR A 286 -11.38 9.58 5.91
CA THR A 286 -11.63 8.66 7.02
C THR A 286 -13.11 8.39 7.30
N SER A 287 -14.02 9.27 6.89
CA SER A 287 -15.46 9.10 7.09
C SER A 287 -16.22 8.58 5.86
N HIS A 288 -15.68 8.77 4.65
CA HIS A 288 -16.36 8.40 3.40
C HIS A 288 -15.73 7.20 2.68
N VAL A 289 -14.43 6.94 2.89
CA VAL A 289 -13.72 5.85 2.21
C VAL A 289 -13.68 4.60 3.09
N THR A 290 -14.24 3.51 2.60
CA THR A 290 -14.20 2.22 3.28
C THR A 290 -12.89 1.50 2.96
N TYR A 291 -12.22 0.95 3.98
CA TYR A 291 -11.04 0.13 3.73
C TYR A 291 -11.41 -1.06 2.84
N SER A 292 -10.63 -1.34 1.80
CA SER A 292 -10.80 -2.54 0.99
C SER A 292 -9.46 -2.99 0.45
N TYR A 293 -9.14 -4.28 0.56
CA TYR A 293 -8.11 -4.83 -0.33
C TYR A 293 -8.56 -4.64 -1.78
N VAL A 294 -7.60 -4.24 -2.62
CA VAL A 294 -7.83 -3.96 -4.04
C VAL A 294 -6.95 -4.86 -4.89
N ARG A 295 -7.26 -4.92 -6.19
CA ARG A 295 -6.38 -5.51 -7.19
C ARG A 295 -5.06 -4.75 -7.27
N ALA A 296 -4.03 -5.41 -7.81
CA ALA A 296 -2.73 -4.81 -8.04
C ALA A 296 -2.87 -3.41 -8.65
N TYR A 297 -2.21 -2.43 -8.02
CA TYR A 297 -2.36 -1.01 -8.35
C TYR A 297 -2.00 -0.74 -9.82
N ALA A 298 -1.17 -1.60 -10.44
CA ALA A 298 -0.71 -1.54 -11.83
C ALA A 298 -1.86 -1.60 -12.84
N THR A 299 -3.00 -2.11 -12.37
CA THR A 299 -4.21 -2.29 -13.14
C THR A 299 -5.27 -1.22 -12.83
N LEU A 300 -5.00 -0.35 -11.85
CA LEU A 300 -5.87 0.76 -11.50
C LEU A 300 -5.68 1.93 -12.47
N PRO A 301 -6.74 2.72 -12.69
CA PRO A 301 -6.61 4.03 -13.34
C PRO A 301 -5.85 5.01 -12.41
N CYS A 302 -6.05 6.32 -12.62
CA CYS A 302 -5.69 7.32 -11.63
C CYS A 302 -6.24 6.90 -10.24
N ILE A 303 -5.35 6.72 -9.25
CA ILE A 303 -5.69 6.15 -7.93
C ILE A 303 -6.65 7.05 -7.14
N PRO A 304 -6.41 8.37 -7.02
CA PRO A 304 -7.32 9.28 -6.35
C PRO A 304 -8.71 9.31 -6.98
N GLU A 305 -8.82 9.20 -8.31
CA GLU A 305 -10.13 9.09 -8.97
C GLU A 305 -10.83 7.77 -8.64
N TYR A 306 -10.08 6.66 -8.61
CA TYR A 306 -10.62 5.35 -8.21
C TYR A 306 -11.23 5.42 -6.80
N ILE A 307 -10.53 6.06 -5.86
CA ILE A 307 -11.01 6.24 -4.48
C ILE A 307 -12.20 7.19 -4.40
N THR A 308 -12.14 8.35 -5.04
CA THR A 308 -13.17 9.40 -4.90
C THR A 308 -14.46 9.05 -5.65
N THR A 309 -14.39 8.20 -6.68
CA THR A 309 -15.58 7.69 -7.39
C THR A 309 -16.10 6.38 -6.82
N GLY A 310 -15.22 5.52 -6.27
CA GLY A 310 -15.58 4.20 -5.75
C GLY A 310 -15.78 4.12 -4.23
N LEU A 311 -15.30 5.13 -3.49
CA LEU A 311 -15.35 5.25 -2.03
C LEU A 311 -14.78 4.04 -1.26
N LYS A 312 -13.81 3.34 -1.86
CA LYS A 312 -13.09 2.23 -1.22
C LYS A 312 -11.64 2.12 -1.65
N GLY A 313 -10.80 1.63 -0.75
CA GLY A 313 -9.44 1.18 -1.05
C GLY A 313 -8.61 0.97 0.21
N ASP A 314 -7.40 0.46 0.03
CA ASP A 314 -6.49 0.09 1.10
C ASP A 314 -5.63 1.29 1.57
N CYS A 315 -4.61 1.01 2.38
CA CYS A 315 -3.73 2.02 2.97
C CYS A 315 -2.99 2.85 1.92
N GLY A 316 -2.40 2.24 0.90
CA GLY A 316 -1.66 2.95 -0.15
C GLY A 316 -2.56 3.84 -1.01
N LEU A 317 -3.73 3.34 -1.45
CA LEU A 317 -4.69 4.16 -2.20
C LEU A 317 -5.19 5.36 -1.38
N GLN A 318 -5.49 5.16 -0.09
CA GLN A 318 -5.94 6.24 0.78
C GLN A 318 -4.84 7.27 1.03
N ALA A 319 -3.60 6.83 1.27
CA ALA A 319 -2.45 7.72 1.44
C ALA A 319 -2.20 8.57 0.19
N LEU A 320 -2.20 7.95 -1.00
CA LEU A 320 -2.02 8.66 -2.28
C LEU A 320 -3.16 9.62 -2.60
N THR A 321 -4.39 9.26 -2.21
CA THR A 321 -5.54 10.17 -2.35
C THR A 321 -5.37 11.37 -1.42
N PHE A 322 -5.04 11.17 -0.15
CA PHE A 322 -4.77 12.25 0.79
C PHE A 322 -3.68 13.18 0.26
N ILE A 323 -2.56 12.62 -0.19
CA ILE A 323 -1.44 13.38 -0.78
C ILE A 323 -1.92 14.20 -1.98
N THR A 324 -2.66 13.60 -2.91
CA THR A 324 -3.12 14.29 -4.12
C THR A 324 -4.05 15.46 -3.77
N LEU A 325 -5.02 15.23 -2.88
CA LEU A 325 -5.95 16.27 -2.45
C LEU A 325 -5.23 17.40 -1.68
N CYS A 326 -4.26 17.07 -0.82
CA CYS A 326 -3.40 18.04 -0.15
C CYS A 326 -2.62 18.89 -1.15
N ARG A 327 -1.98 18.27 -2.14
CA ARG A 327 -1.19 18.99 -3.16
C ARG A 327 -2.05 19.92 -4.00
N ILE A 328 -3.25 19.49 -4.41
CA ILE A 328 -4.23 20.35 -5.08
C ILE A 328 -4.63 21.54 -4.17
N ALA A 329 -4.74 21.33 -2.86
CA ALA A 329 -5.03 22.37 -1.87
C ALA A 329 -3.81 23.25 -1.52
N GLY A 330 -2.66 23.07 -2.18
CA GLY A 330 -1.43 23.81 -1.96
C GLY A 330 -0.69 23.43 -0.66
N ILE A 331 -0.84 22.19 -0.20
CA ILE A 331 -0.15 21.66 0.99
C ILE A 331 0.87 20.62 0.51
N PRO A 332 2.18 20.80 0.79
CA PRO A 332 3.17 19.78 0.47
C PRO A 332 2.85 18.47 1.19
N ALA A 333 2.82 17.37 0.44
CA ALA A 333 2.55 16.06 0.99
C ALA A 333 3.40 14.99 0.29
N THR A 334 3.92 14.02 1.04
CA THR A 334 4.77 12.94 0.54
C THR A 334 4.33 11.59 1.12
N TRP A 335 4.75 10.52 0.46
CA TRP A 335 4.37 9.16 0.79
C TRP A 335 5.48 8.45 1.57
N GLN A 336 5.11 7.58 2.51
CA GLN A 336 6.00 6.61 3.12
C GLN A 336 5.34 5.23 3.07
N ALA A 337 6.13 4.19 2.85
CA ALA A 337 5.67 2.82 3.03
C ALA A 337 6.74 1.92 3.61
N GLY A 338 6.25 0.83 4.19
CA GLY A 338 7.05 -0.25 4.71
C GLY A 338 6.16 -1.18 5.50
N LEU A 339 6.46 -1.38 6.78
CA LEU A 339 5.72 -2.31 7.62
C LEU A 339 5.07 -1.60 8.81
N TYR A 340 3.87 -2.05 9.16
CA TYR A 340 3.29 -1.91 10.50
C TYR A 340 3.84 -3.06 11.36
N THR A 341 4.72 -2.75 12.30
CA THR A 341 5.53 -3.71 13.06
C THR A 341 5.21 -3.63 14.54
N THR A 342 4.13 -4.31 14.95
CA THR A 342 3.76 -4.44 16.36
C THR A 342 4.33 -5.70 16.99
N PRO A 343 4.39 -5.79 18.32
CA PRO A 343 4.70 -7.04 19.01
C PRO A 343 3.76 -8.20 18.62
N GLU A 344 2.53 -7.90 18.23
CA GLU A 344 1.48 -8.88 17.92
C GLU A 344 1.50 -9.35 16.48
N THR A 345 1.71 -8.43 15.53
CA THR A 345 1.61 -8.68 14.08
C THR A 345 2.54 -7.76 13.29
N ILE A 346 3.04 -8.27 12.17
CA ILE A 346 3.79 -7.51 11.18
C ILE A 346 3.05 -7.60 9.84
N GLY A 347 2.79 -6.47 9.21
CA GLY A 347 2.13 -6.41 7.92
C GLY A 347 2.50 -5.17 7.12
N ASN A 348 2.17 -5.18 5.84
CA ASN A 348 2.40 -4.06 4.94
C ASN A 348 1.58 -2.86 5.33
N HIS A 349 2.20 -1.68 5.20
CA HIS A 349 1.50 -0.44 5.47
C HIS A 349 2.09 0.77 4.77
N ASP A 350 1.18 1.66 4.39
CA ASP A 350 1.43 2.90 3.68
C ASP A 350 0.74 4.04 4.41
N TRP A 351 1.40 5.19 4.46
CA TRP A 351 0.84 6.39 5.06
C TRP A 351 1.40 7.65 4.40
N ALA A 352 0.79 8.79 4.74
CA ALA A 352 1.19 10.08 4.20
C ALA A 352 1.94 10.90 5.25
N ARG A 353 2.76 11.83 4.75
CA ARG A 353 3.29 12.96 5.49
C ARG A 353 2.85 14.25 4.82
N PHE A 354 2.63 15.30 5.57
CA PHE A 354 2.27 16.61 5.05
C PHE A 354 2.96 17.72 5.84
N TYR A 355 3.26 18.85 5.19
CA TYR A 355 4.00 19.94 5.80
C TYR A 355 3.08 21.06 6.27
N VAL A 356 3.25 21.52 7.50
CA VAL A 356 2.58 22.69 8.08
C VAL A 356 3.56 23.44 8.98
N ALA A 357 3.83 24.72 8.70
CA ALA A 357 4.64 25.55 9.60
C ALA A 357 3.82 26.01 10.84
N PRO A 358 4.44 26.13 12.03
CA PRO A 358 5.86 25.89 12.32
C PRO A 358 6.21 24.42 12.64
N TYR A 359 5.24 23.51 12.66
CA TYR A 359 5.40 22.10 13.04
C TYR A 359 6.33 21.29 12.13
N GLY A 360 6.45 21.68 10.86
CA GLY A 360 7.22 20.94 9.87
C GLY A 360 6.42 19.78 9.28
N TRP A 361 7.05 18.62 9.12
CA TRP A 361 6.42 17.44 8.52
C TRP A 361 5.65 16.63 9.56
N LEU A 362 4.33 16.66 9.44
CA LEU A 362 3.37 15.87 10.19
C LEU A 362 3.00 14.59 9.43
N TYR A 363 2.25 13.70 10.09
CA TYR A 363 1.83 12.41 9.54
C TYR A 363 0.31 12.31 9.38
N ALA A 364 -0.15 11.53 8.41
CA ALA A 364 -1.56 11.19 8.25
C ALA A 364 -1.71 9.70 7.88
N ASP A 365 -2.36 8.94 8.76
CA ASP A 365 -2.76 7.55 8.49
C ASP A 365 -4.28 7.48 8.29
N CYS A 366 -4.72 7.68 7.06
CA CYS A 366 -6.13 7.65 6.71
C CYS A 366 -6.76 6.26 6.92
N SER A 367 -5.98 5.20 6.81
CA SER A 367 -6.50 3.85 6.90
C SER A 367 -6.79 3.41 8.34
N PHE A 368 -5.87 3.69 9.27
CA PHE A 368 -6.08 3.48 10.70
C PHE A 368 -7.07 4.50 11.27
N GLY A 369 -7.02 5.74 10.76
CA GLY A 369 -8.02 6.77 11.01
C GLY A 369 -9.44 6.33 10.66
N GLY A 370 -9.64 5.82 9.44
CA GLY A 370 -10.92 5.31 8.97
C GLY A 370 -11.37 4.06 9.73
N GLY A 371 -10.43 3.19 10.12
CA GLY A 371 -10.70 2.08 11.03
C GLY A 371 -11.22 2.56 12.39
N SER A 372 -10.62 3.61 12.95
CA SER A 372 -11.00 4.21 14.23
C SER A 372 -12.36 4.89 14.15
N TYR A 373 -12.64 5.61 13.06
CA TYR A 373 -13.96 6.18 12.77
C TYR A 373 -15.06 5.10 12.74
N ARG A 374 -14.84 4.01 12.00
CA ARG A 374 -15.79 2.88 11.94
C ARG A 374 -16.02 2.22 13.30
N ALA A 375 -15.00 2.20 14.16
CA ALA A 375 -15.09 1.68 15.52
C ALA A 375 -15.71 2.67 16.52
N GLY A 376 -16.01 3.91 16.12
CA GLY A 376 -16.49 4.97 17.01
C GLY A 376 -15.42 5.59 17.91
N ASN A 377 -14.14 5.27 17.69
CA ASN A 377 -13.02 5.84 18.45
C ASN A 377 -12.53 7.12 17.75
N LEU A 378 -13.21 8.24 18.05
CA LEU A 378 -12.87 9.55 17.46
C LEU A 378 -11.54 10.09 17.96
N GLU A 379 -11.15 9.77 19.20
CA GLU A 379 -9.86 10.22 19.74
C GLU A 379 -8.68 9.63 18.96
N ARG A 380 -8.71 8.32 18.68
CA ARG A 380 -7.67 7.67 17.88
C ARG A 380 -7.71 8.09 16.41
N ARG A 381 -8.91 8.35 15.88
CA ARG A 381 -9.05 8.96 14.55
C ARG A 381 -8.34 10.31 14.51
N ASP A 382 -8.54 11.16 15.50
CA ASP A 382 -7.90 12.48 15.53
C ASP A 382 -6.39 12.38 15.77
N PHE A 383 -5.92 11.42 16.57
CA PHE A 383 -4.49 11.15 16.75
C PHE A 383 -3.78 10.83 15.42
N TYR A 384 -4.36 10.00 14.57
CA TYR A 384 -3.79 9.66 13.26
C TYR A 384 -3.84 10.81 12.22
N PHE A 385 -4.29 11.99 12.63
CA PHE A 385 -4.04 13.26 11.95
C PHE A 385 -3.00 14.09 12.72
N GLY A 386 -1.78 14.12 12.21
CA GLY A 386 -0.62 14.73 12.85
C GLY A 386 0.44 13.70 13.22
N TYR A 387 0.02 12.50 13.65
CA TYR A 387 0.88 11.55 14.33
C TYR A 387 0.73 10.10 13.82
N LEU A 388 1.69 9.27 14.22
CA LEU A 388 1.68 7.81 14.09
C LEU A 388 2.05 7.19 15.43
N ASP A 389 1.62 5.95 15.64
CA ASP A 389 2.22 5.10 16.67
C ASP A 389 3.66 4.69 16.25
N PRO A 390 4.54 4.34 17.21
CA PRO A 390 5.95 4.06 16.93
C PRO A 390 6.18 2.69 16.28
N PHE A 391 5.13 1.94 15.93
CA PHE A 391 5.22 0.61 15.33
C PHE A 391 5.31 0.66 13.80
N ARG A 392 6.20 1.50 13.26
CA ARG A 392 6.38 1.70 11.82
C ARG A 392 7.81 1.40 11.38
N THR A 393 7.95 0.68 10.28
CA THR A 393 9.24 0.41 9.64
C THR A 393 9.22 1.00 8.24
N PRO A 394 9.66 2.26 8.01
CA PRO A 394 9.60 2.88 6.68
C PRO A 394 10.74 2.39 5.78
N CYS A 395 10.42 1.56 4.79
CA CYS A 395 11.37 1.01 3.82
C CYS A 395 11.50 1.87 2.56
N SER A 396 10.47 2.66 2.23
CA SER A 396 10.41 3.50 1.03
C SER A 396 9.94 4.91 1.38
N SER A 397 10.51 5.91 0.71
CA SER A 397 10.19 7.34 0.92
C SER A 397 9.59 8.02 -0.32
N LYS A 398 9.36 7.24 -1.39
CA LYS A 398 8.85 7.73 -2.66
C LYS A 398 8.09 6.64 -3.38
N PHE A 399 6.87 6.98 -3.75
CA PHE A 399 5.99 6.13 -4.54
C PHE A 399 6.58 5.87 -5.93
N GLN A 400 6.59 4.60 -6.37
CA GLN A 400 7.22 4.14 -7.61
C GLN A 400 8.71 4.55 -7.72
N GLY A 401 9.42 4.55 -6.59
CA GLY A 401 10.86 4.77 -6.57
C GLY A 401 11.66 3.72 -7.35
N ASP A 402 12.84 4.10 -7.84
CA ASP A 402 13.71 3.17 -8.56
C ASP A 402 14.48 2.24 -7.61
N PHE A 403 14.68 0.99 -8.05
CA PHE A 403 15.59 0.03 -7.40
C PHE A 403 17.05 0.33 -7.78
N VAL A 404 17.97 0.10 -6.85
CA VAL A 404 19.41 0.19 -7.10
C VAL A 404 20.09 -1.12 -6.69
N PRO A 405 20.67 -1.90 -7.62
CA PRO A 405 20.61 -1.72 -9.07
C PRO A 405 19.19 -1.93 -9.61
N ALA A 406 18.92 -1.38 -10.80
CA ALA A 406 17.62 -1.50 -11.45
C ALA A 406 17.27 -2.97 -11.75
N LYS A 407 15.97 -3.29 -11.65
CA LYS A 407 15.40 -4.57 -12.07
C LYS A 407 15.35 -4.68 -13.59
N ASN A 408 15.49 -5.90 -14.11
CA ASN A 408 15.34 -6.19 -15.54
C ASN A 408 13.85 -6.29 -15.93
N PHE A 409 13.01 -6.70 -14.99
CA PHE A 409 11.58 -6.92 -15.19
C PHE A 409 10.73 -5.93 -14.38
N LEU A 410 9.45 -5.83 -14.73
CA LEU A 410 8.49 -5.06 -13.93
C LEU A 410 8.43 -5.67 -12.51
N PRO A 411 8.58 -4.87 -11.44
CA PRO A 411 8.42 -5.35 -10.07
C PRO A 411 7.09 -6.08 -9.87
N ASN A 412 7.02 -6.98 -8.90
CA ASN A 412 5.77 -7.63 -8.55
C ASN A 412 4.80 -6.61 -7.95
N ASP A 413 5.33 -5.75 -7.08
CA ASP A 413 4.68 -4.50 -6.70
C ASP A 413 5.40 -3.30 -7.33
N PRO A 414 4.86 -2.68 -8.41
CA PRO A 414 5.54 -1.57 -9.06
C PRO A 414 5.37 -0.23 -8.33
N TYR A 415 4.83 -0.23 -7.10
CA TYR A 415 4.53 0.97 -6.33
C TYR A 415 5.45 1.18 -5.14
N ASP A 416 5.84 0.09 -4.51
CA ASP A 416 6.78 0.09 -3.42
C ASP A 416 7.59 -1.19 -3.33
N ASN A 417 8.43 -1.28 -2.29
CA ASN A 417 9.06 -2.53 -1.91
C ASN A 417 9.01 -2.71 -0.39
N GLN A 418 7.88 -3.20 0.13
CA GLN A 418 7.71 -3.47 1.57
C GLN A 418 8.25 -4.84 2.01
N ASN A 419 8.10 -5.87 1.17
CA ASN A 419 8.43 -7.25 1.52
C ASN A 419 9.48 -7.90 0.61
N GLY A 420 10.09 -7.15 -0.30
CA GLY A 420 11.17 -7.64 -1.14
C GLY A 420 10.75 -8.17 -2.50
N GLU A 421 11.74 -8.18 -3.38
CA GLU A 421 11.64 -8.54 -4.79
C GLU A 421 12.72 -9.56 -5.17
N MET A 422 12.39 -10.44 -6.12
CA MET A 422 13.32 -11.41 -6.70
C MET A 422 13.15 -11.48 -8.22
N GLU A 423 14.23 -11.72 -8.94
CA GLU A 423 14.17 -12.12 -10.35
C GLU A 423 15.37 -13.03 -10.67
N TYR A 424 15.24 -13.89 -11.68
CA TYR A 424 16.41 -14.39 -12.36
C TYR A 424 16.87 -13.32 -13.36
N VAL A 425 18.17 -13.26 -13.64
CA VAL A 425 18.74 -12.23 -14.54
C VAL A 425 18.04 -12.21 -15.92
N ASP A 426 17.55 -13.37 -16.37
CA ASP A 426 16.91 -13.58 -17.67
C ASP A 426 15.40 -13.85 -17.58
N GLU A 427 14.81 -13.83 -16.38
CA GLU A 427 13.40 -14.20 -16.19
C GLU A 427 12.78 -13.61 -14.91
N ALA A 428 11.60 -12.99 -15.05
CA ALA A 428 10.81 -12.54 -13.91
C ALA A 428 10.37 -13.73 -13.03
N ILE A 429 10.36 -13.53 -11.71
CA ILE A 429 9.72 -14.46 -10.76
C ILE A 429 8.40 -13.83 -10.34
N PRO A 430 7.24 -14.39 -10.75
CA PRO A 430 5.94 -13.91 -10.32
C PRO A 430 5.80 -13.93 -8.80
N GLY A 431 5.12 -12.92 -8.24
CA GLY A 431 5.00 -12.72 -6.79
C GLY A 431 4.44 -13.93 -6.03
N LYS A 432 3.51 -14.69 -6.66
CA LYS A 432 2.97 -15.93 -6.09
C LYS A 432 4.00 -17.04 -5.88
N TYR A 433 5.15 -16.96 -6.55
CA TYR A 433 6.28 -17.88 -6.40
C TYR A 433 7.40 -17.30 -5.53
N ILE A 434 7.15 -16.19 -4.84
CA ILE A 434 8.06 -15.60 -3.86
C ILE A 434 7.44 -15.79 -2.49
N ILE A 435 8.06 -16.65 -1.68
CA ILE A 435 7.66 -16.85 -0.29
C ILE A 435 8.36 -15.78 0.54
N LYS A 436 7.55 -14.96 1.23
CA LYS A 436 8.00 -13.80 2.01
C LYS A 436 7.71 -14.04 3.48
N GLU A 437 8.68 -13.83 4.35
CA GLU A 437 8.52 -13.99 5.79
C GLU A 437 9.24 -12.85 6.54
N THR A 438 8.58 -12.25 7.53
CA THR A 438 9.22 -11.30 8.45
C THR A 438 8.99 -11.77 9.87
N LYS A 439 10.07 -12.06 10.58
CA LYS A 439 10.05 -12.52 11.98
C LYS A 439 10.27 -11.34 12.91
N ASN A 440 9.35 -11.18 13.85
CA ASN A 440 9.55 -10.36 15.05
C ASN A 440 10.59 -11.05 15.94
N ILE A 441 11.72 -10.40 16.20
CA ILE A 441 12.71 -10.85 17.18
C ILE A 441 12.50 -10.09 18.49
N GLU A 442 12.46 -8.76 18.40
CA GLU A 442 12.13 -7.88 19.52
C GLU A 442 11.42 -6.63 18.99
N ILE A 443 10.23 -6.34 19.51
CA ILE A 443 9.54 -5.06 19.32
C ILE A 443 9.11 -4.60 20.71
N ALA A 444 9.72 -3.54 21.20
CA ALA A 444 9.52 -3.09 22.57
C ALA A 444 9.49 -1.56 22.65
N LEU A 445 8.57 -1.02 23.46
CA LEU A 445 8.61 0.38 23.86
C LEU A 445 9.74 0.57 24.86
N MET A 446 10.49 1.66 24.73
CA MET A 446 11.59 1.99 25.63
C MET A 446 11.11 2.97 26.71
N GLU A 447 11.70 2.90 27.91
CA GLU A 447 11.43 3.86 29.00
C GLU A 447 12.09 5.22 28.74
N ASP A 448 13.29 5.20 28.14
CA ASP A 448 13.98 6.37 27.61
C ASP A 448 14.86 5.96 26.41
N LYS A 449 15.42 6.94 25.69
CA LYS A 449 16.23 6.71 24.48
C LYS A 449 17.51 5.89 24.72
N ASN A 450 18.07 5.89 25.94
CA ASN A 450 19.37 5.27 26.25
C ASN A 450 19.23 3.95 27.02
N ALA A 451 18.01 3.48 27.26
CA ALA A 451 17.70 2.28 28.04
C ALA A 451 18.05 0.96 27.33
#